data_AF-A0A397S7C3-F1
#
_entry.id   AF-A0A397S7C3-F1
#
_cell.length_a   1.000
_cell.length_b   1.000
_cell.length_c   1.000
_cell.angle_alpha   90.00
_cell.angle_beta   90.00
_cell.angle_gamma   90.00
#
_symmetry.space_group_name_H-M   'P 1'
#
loop_
_entity.id
_entity.type
_entity.pdbx_description
1 polymer ?
#
loop_
_entity_poly.entity_id
_entity_poly.type
_entity_poly.pdbx_seq_one_letter_code
_entity_poly.pdbx_strand_id
1 'polypeptide(L)'
;MQEKMRRQLKKRPINESRKNNLLSDNEIVPPPKISLPWPPAVTYEDFVRNRPKSKVDVKSPNSFFVYRTAFVKQLLIKQYKFKMTQVSKWVSISWRSEPQKVRNAYKSIAKKIDKKFQERRIAIKGYRIVRETFNPKENTFSYSEPDEEEQNENIKQESIEEDS
;
A
#
# COMPACT_ATOMS: atom_id res chain seq x y z
N MET A 1 -34.48 20.60 -9.75
CA MET A 1 -33.69 19.77 -8.82
C MET A 1 -33.44 18.43 -9.52
N GLN A 2 -32.21 18.14 -9.99
CA GLN A 2 -31.90 16.90 -10.72
C GLN A 2 -31.28 15.88 -9.77
N GLU A 3 -32.03 14.82 -9.47
CA GLU A 3 -31.61 13.66 -8.69
C GLU A 3 -30.49 12.89 -9.40
N LYS A 4 -29.28 12.87 -8.82
CA LYS A 4 -28.16 12.06 -9.35
C LYS A 4 -28.40 10.58 -9.03
N MET A 5 -28.86 9.81 -10.00
CA MET A 5 -28.94 8.34 -9.88
C MET A 5 -27.57 7.72 -9.55
N ARG A 6 -27.46 7.08 -8.39
CA ARG A 6 -26.32 6.23 -8.01
C ARG A 6 -26.23 5.04 -8.96
N ARG A 7 -25.06 4.81 -9.57
CA ARG A 7 -24.78 3.60 -10.35
C ARG A 7 -24.83 2.36 -9.44
N GLN A 8 -25.88 1.55 -9.58
CA GLN A 8 -25.99 0.27 -8.90
C GLN A 8 -25.13 -0.78 -9.63
N LEU A 9 -24.04 -1.21 -9.00
CA LEU A 9 -23.20 -2.30 -9.51
C LEU A 9 -23.91 -3.65 -9.29
N LYS A 10 -24.54 -4.19 -10.34
CA LYS A 10 -25.00 -5.59 -10.34
C LYS A 10 -23.79 -6.52 -10.28
N LYS A 11 -23.68 -7.32 -9.21
CA LYS A 11 -22.66 -8.39 -9.10
C LYS A 11 -22.85 -9.35 -10.27
N ARG A 12 -21.80 -9.57 -11.07
CA ARG A 12 -21.83 -10.55 -12.15
C ARG A 12 -22.00 -11.95 -11.54
N PRO A 13 -22.90 -12.81 -12.06
CA PRO A 13 -23.00 -14.18 -11.60
C PRO A 13 -21.69 -14.91 -11.90
N ILE A 14 -21.18 -15.62 -10.90
CA ILE A 14 -19.98 -16.46 -11.03
C ILE A 14 -20.37 -17.65 -11.92
N ASN A 15 -19.68 -17.83 -13.05
CA ASN A 15 -19.95 -18.95 -13.93
C ASN A 15 -19.59 -20.29 -13.25
N GLU A 16 -20.51 -21.26 -13.31
CA GLU A 16 -20.31 -22.57 -12.71
C GLU A 16 -19.21 -23.39 -13.39
N SER A 17 -18.83 -23.05 -14.62
CA SER A 17 -17.67 -23.69 -15.28
C SER A 17 -16.34 -23.47 -14.55
N ARG A 18 -16.24 -22.53 -13.60
CA ARG A 18 -15.07 -22.43 -12.70
C ARG A 18 -15.09 -23.42 -11.55
N LYS A 19 -16.22 -24.07 -11.25
CA LYS A 19 -16.37 -24.98 -10.11
C LYS A 19 -15.68 -26.33 -10.32
N ASN A 20 -15.52 -26.78 -11.56
CA ASN A 20 -15.14 -28.18 -11.85
C ASN A 20 -13.62 -28.46 -11.83
N ASN A 21 -12.79 -27.52 -11.38
CA ASN A 21 -11.36 -27.74 -11.11
C ASN A 21 -10.94 -27.28 -9.70
N LEU A 22 -11.90 -27.15 -8.78
CA LEU A 22 -11.65 -27.02 -7.34
C LEU A 22 -11.49 -28.43 -6.74
N LEU A 23 -10.33 -29.03 -6.94
CA LEU A 23 -9.79 -29.90 -5.89
C LEU A 23 -9.51 -28.98 -4.69
N SER A 24 -10.42 -29.03 -3.71
CA SER A 24 -10.30 -28.60 -2.32
C SER A 24 -9.42 -27.36 -2.04
N ASP A 25 -9.95 -26.15 -2.31
CA ASP A 25 -9.34 -24.90 -1.82
C ASP A 25 -9.28 -24.79 -0.28
N ASN A 26 -9.94 -25.73 0.43
CA ASN A 26 -10.01 -25.86 1.88
C ASN A 26 -9.01 -26.87 2.49
N GLU A 27 -8.32 -27.68 1.68
CA GLU A 27 -7.21 -28.46 2.23
C GLU A 27 -5.98 -27.55 2.27
N ILE A 28 -5.67 -27.07 3.48
CA ILE A 28 -4.40 -26.42 3.78
C ILE A 28 -3.33 -27.52 3.66
N VAL A 29 -2.93 -27.84 2.43
CA VAL A 29 -1.75 -28.67 2.20
C VAL A 29 -0.61 -27.95 2.92
N PRO A 30 0.03 -28.59 3.90
CA PRO A 30 1.10 -27.94 4.66
C PRO A 30 2.19 -27.51 3.67
N PRO A 31 2.75 -26.30 3.83
CA PRO A 31 3.85 -25.88 2.98
C PRO A 31 4.97 -26.93 3.04
N PRO A 32 5.60 -27.27 1.91
CA PRO A 32 6.81 -28.06 1.95
C PRO A 32 7.83 -27.35 2.86
N LYS A 33 8.61 -28.09 3.64
CA LYS A 33 9.67 -27.50 4.46
C LYS A 33 10.69 -26.82 3.54
N ILE A 34 10.60 -25.49 3.45
CA ILE A 34 11.41 -24.66 2.57
C ILE A 34 12.08 -23.62 3.45
N SER A 35 13.40 -23.69 3.51
CA SER A 35 14.22 -22.63 4.05
C SER A 35 14.61 -21.71 2.90
N LEU A 36 14.40 -20.41 3.08
CA LEU A 36 14.90 -19.42 2.13
C LEU A 36 16.38 -19.16 2.39
N PRO A 37 17.22 -19.11 1.34
CA PRO A 37 18.62 -18.80 1.51
C PRO A 37 18.75 -17.38 2.07
N TRP A 38 19.59 -17.24 3.10
CA TRP A 38 20.06 -15.96 3.59
C TRP A 38 21.53 -15.79 3.19
N PRO A 39 21.93 -14.68 2.53
CA PRO A 39 21.13 -13.48 2.21
C PRO A 39 20.10 -13.69 1.07
N PRO A 40 19.09 -12.81 0.95
CA PRO A 40 18.06 -12.93 -0.07
C PRO A 40 18.64 -12.91 -1.48
N ALA A 41 18.51 -14.01 -2.23
CA ALA A 41 18.98 -14.14 -3.61
C ALA A 41 18.11 -13.42 -4.67
N VAL A 42 17.26 -12.48 -4.24
CA VAL A 42 16.33 -11.76 -5.11
C VAL A 42 16.88 -10.38 -5.41
N THR A 43 17.07 -10.08 -6.70
CA THR A 43 17.65 -8.84 -7.17
C THR A 43 16.64 -8.03 -8.00
N TYR A 44 16.97 -6.78 -8.34
CA TYR A 44 16.01 -5.93 -9.04
C TYR A 44 15.74 -6.40 -10.47
N GLU A 45 16.72 -7.06 -11.08
CA GLU A 45 16.74 -7.58 -12.44
C GLU A 45 15.64 -8.63 -12.64
N ASP A 46 15.26 -9.34 -11.57
CA ASP A 46 14.15 -10.29 -11.57
C ASP A 46 12.80 -9.64 -11.87
N PHE A 47 12.66 -8.34 -11.58
CA PHE A 47 11.41 -7.60 -11.74
C PHE A 47 11.41 -6.66 -12.94
N VAL A 48 12.59 -6.15 -13.33
CA VAL A 48 12.73 -5.16 -14.41
C VAL A 48 12.87 -5.81 -15.77
N ARG A 49 13.63 -6.92 -15.90
CA ARG A 49 13.90 -7.55 -17.22
C ARG A 49 12.62 -7.99 -17.92
N ASN A 50 11.64 -8.48 -17.16
CA ASN A 50 10.43 -9.06 -17.71
C ASN A 50 9.31 -8.06 -18.00
N ARG A 51 9.56 -6.74 -17.87
CA ARG A 51 8.52 -5.71 -18.11
C ARG A 51 8.72 -4.97 -19.44
N PRO A 52 7.72 -4.99 -20.34
CA PRO A 52 7.74 -4.22 -21.58
C PRO A 52 7.61 -2.71 -21.30
N LYS A 53 8.10 -1.88 -22.24
CA LYS A 53 8.01 -0.42 -22.15
C LYS A 53 6.56 0.08 -22.06
N SER A 54 5.59 -0.64 -22.63
CA SER A 54 4.16 -0.34 -22.52
C SER A 54 3.61 -0.44 -21.09
N LYS A 55 4.29 -1.15 -20.18
CA LYS A 55 3.87 -1.36 -18.79
C LYS A 55 4.72 -0.54 -17.80
N VAL A 56 5.25 0.60 -18.24
CA VAL A 56 6.14 1.45 -17.45
C VAL A 56 5.46 2.04 -16.21
N ASP A 57 4.14 2.27 -16.28
CA ASP A 57 3.34 2.84 -15.18
C ASP A 57 2.92 1.83 -14.12
N VAL A 58 3.14 0.54 -14.36
CA VAL A 58 2.71 -0.49 -13.42
C VAL A 58 3.53 -0.37 -12.15
N LYS A 59 2.82 -0.31 -11.01
CA LYS A 59 3.40 -0.21 -9.67
C LYS A 59 4.52 -1.24 -9.46
N SER A 60 5.53 -0.80 -8.71
CA SER A 60 6.61 -1.64 -8.22
C SER A 60 6.09 -2.66 -7.19
N PRO A 61 6.74 -3.83 -7.07
CA PRO A 61 6.40 -4.81 -6.06
C PRO A 61 6.76 -4.31 -4.65
N ASN A 62 5.85 -4.55 -3.69
CA ASN A 62 6.14 -4.33 -2.27
C ASN A 62 7.06 -5.44 -1.70
N SER A 63 7.49 -5.31 -0.45
CA SER A 63 8.38 -6.30 0.19
C SER A 63 7.78 -7.70 0.26
N PHE A 64 6.47 -7.83 0.44
CA PHE A 64 5.77 -9.11 0.42
C PHE A 64 5.86 -9.79 -0.96
N PHE A 65 5.69 -9.04 -2.06
CA PHE A 65 5.85 -9.57 -3.41
C PHE A 65 7.29 -10.00 -3.68
N VAL A 66 8.28 -9.24 -3.19
CA VAL A 66 9.69 -9.62 -3.30
C VAL A 66 9.96 -10.93 -2.55
N TYR A 67 9.42 -11.05 -1.34
CA TYR A 67 9.51 -12.26 -0.53
C TYR A 67 8.86 -13.48 -1.20
N ARG A 68 7.65 -13.30 -1.75
CA ARG A 68 6.95 -14.34 -2.50
C ARG A 68 7.75 -14.80 -3.72
N THR A 69 8.39 -13.89 -4.45
CA THR A 69 9.26 -14.28 -5.57
C THR A 69 10.44 -15.12 -5.10
N ALA A 70 11.06 -14.81 -3.95
CA ALA A 70 12.10 -15.64 -3.36
C ALA A 70 11.59 -17.06 -3.06
N PHE A 71 10.39 -17.15 -2.48
CA PHE A 71 9.74 -18.41 -2.16
C PHE A 71 9.46 -19.25 -3.40
N VAL A 72 8.94 -18.64 -4.46
CA VAL A 72 8.70 -19.32 -5.74
C VAL A 72 10.00 -19.79 -6.36
N LYS A 73 11.06 -18.97 -6.36
CA LYS A 73 12.37 -19.39 -6.85
C LYS A 73 12.89 -20.61 -6.11
N GLN A 74 12.76 -20.63 -4.78
CA GLN A 74 13.21 -21.77 -3.98
C GLN A 74 12.37 -23.03 -4.24
N LEU A 75 11.06 -22.88 -4.45
CA LEU A 75 10.18 -23.98 -4.87
C LEU A 75 10.62 -24.57 -6.20
N LEU A 76 10.93 -23.72 -7.18
CA LEU A 76 11.37 -24.14 -8.51
C LEU A 76 12.73 -24.86 -8.45
N ILE A 77 13.66 -24.42 -7.61
CA ILE A 77 14.94 -25.12 -7.36
C ILE A 77 14.68 -26.53 -6.83
N LYS A 78 13.70 -26.70 -5.94
CA LYS A 78 13.26 -28.01 -5.42
C LYS A 78 12.35 -28.79 -6.38
N GLN A 79 12.20 -28.36 -7.64
CA GLN A 79 11.35 -28.96 -8.67
C GLN A 79 9.85 -29.01 -8.31
N TYR A 80 9.40 -28.21 -7.34
CA TYR A 80 7.98 -28.11 -7.00
C TYR A 80 7.30 -26.98 -7.77
N LYS A 81 6.15 -27.29 -8.38
CA LYS A 81 5.29 -26.32 -9.07
C LYS A 81 3.92 -26.26 -8.39
N PHE A 82 3.61 -25.12 -7.78
CA PHE A 82 2.34 -24.88 -7.09
C PHE A 82 1.60 -23.68 -7.68
N LYS A 83 0.27 -23.68 -7.54
CA LYS A 83 -0.55 -22.53 -7.93
C LYS A 83 -0.20 -21.32 -7.06
N MET A 84 -0.18 -20.12 -7.65
CA MET A 84 0.15 -18.88 -6.92
C MET A 84 -0.78 -18.60 -5.74
N THR A 85 -2.03 -19.09 -5.78
CA THR A 85 -2.99 -19.00 -4.67
C THR A 85 -2.47 -19.74 -3.43
N GLN A 86 -2.02 -20.99 -3.59
CA GLN A 86 -1.43 -21.80 -2.51
C GLN A 86 -0.13 -21.18 -2.01
N VAL A 87 0.76 -20.78 -2.92
CA VAL A 87 2.03 -20.14 -2.53
C VAL A 87 1.79 -18.85 -1.75
N SER A 88 0.82 -18.03 -2.16
CA SER A 88 0.50 -16.78 -1.44
C SER A 88 -0.06 -17.04 -0.04
N LYS A 89 -0.84 -18.13 0.16
CA LYS A 89 -1.29 -18.56 1.49
C LYS A 89 -0.09 -18.91 2.38
N TRP A 90 0.82 -19.76 1.92
CA TRP A 90 2.01 -20.17 2.67
C TRP A 90 2.94 -19.01 2.99
N VAL A 91 3.20 -18.15 1.99
CA VAL A 91 4.06 -16.99 2.14
C VAL A 91 3.47 -16.00 3.14
N SER A 92 2.15 -15.84 3.22
CA SER A 92 1.50 -14.98 4.22
C SER A 92 1.67 -15.49 5.64
N ILE A 93 1.75 -16.80 5.84
CA ILE A 93 2.03 -17.41 7.14
C ILE A 93 3.51 -17.19 7.49
N SER A 94 4.41 -17.60 6.60
CA SER A 94 5.87 -17.47 6.82
C SER A 94 6.30 -16.00 7.00
N TRP A 95 5.77 -15.07 6.21
CA TRP A 95 6.10 -13.64 6.33
C TRP A 95 5.77 -13.04 7.70
N ARG A 96 4.73 -13.55 8.38
CA ARG A 96 4.35 -13.12 9.73
C ARG A 96 5.29 -13.67 10.80
N SER A 97 5.81 -14.89 10.60
CA SER A 97 6.77 -15.52 11.52
C SER A 97 8.22 -15.08 11.30
N GLU A 98 8.57 -14.48 10.15
CA GLU A 98 9.93 -14.06 9.85
C GLU A 98 10.49 -13.02 10.86
N PRO A 99 11.78 -13.09 11.21
CA PRO A 99 12.41 -12.11 12.09
C PRO A 99 12.47 -10.73 11.43
N GLN A 100 12.52 -9.69 12.25
CA GLN A 100 12.49 -8.30 11.78
C GLN A 100 13.65 -7.97 10.84
N LYS A 101 14.84 -8.56 11.08
CA LYS A 101 16.03 -8.43 10.21
C LYS A 101 15.75 -8.85 8.77
N VAL A 102 15.07 -9.98 8.60
CA VAL A 102 14.69 -10.52 7.27
C VAL A 102 13.67 -9.60 6.61
N ARG A 103 12.60 -9.24 7.33
CA ARG A 103 11.57 -8.32 6.83
C ARG A 103 12.16 -6.97 6.39
N ASN A 104 13.11 -6.44 7.14
CA ASN A 104 13.80 -5.19 6.82
C ASN A 104 14.68 -5.32 5.58
N ALA A 105 15.40 -6.42 5.39
CA ALA A 105 16.17 -6.65 4.17
C ALA A 105 15.27 -6.67 2.92
N TYR A 106 14.15 -7.39 2.96
CA TYR A 106 13.17 -7.39 1.87
C TYR A 106 12.51 -6.03 1.64
N LYS A 107 12.28 -5.23 2.68
CA LYS A 107 11.84 -3.83 2.55
C LYS A 107 12.89 -2.98 1.83
N SER A 108 14.17 -3.12 2.18
CA SER A 108 15.26 -2.40 1.52
C SER A 108 15.38 -2.79 0.04
N ILE A 109 15.23 -4.07 -0.28
CA ILE A 109 15.20 -4.55 -1.67
C ILE A 109 14.01 -3.95 -2.43
N ALA A 110 12.81 -3.97 -1.85
CA ALA A 110 11.62 -3.37 -2.47
C ALA A 110 11.79 -1.87 -2.75
N LYS A 111 12.41 -1.12 -1.83
CA LYS A 111 12.76 0.29 -2.05
C LYS A 111 13.74 0.49 -3.20
N LYS A 112 14.79 -0.35 -3.28
CA LYS A 112 15.76 -0.33 -4.39
C LYS A 112 15.07 -0.60 -5.74
N ILE A 113 14.16 -1.57 -5.77
CA ILE A 113 13.35 -1.89 -6.95
C ILE A 113 12.49 -0.69 -7.33
N ASP A 114 11.78 -0.08 -6.38
CA ASP A 114 10.93 1.08 -6.67
C ASP A 114 11.72 2.25 -7.25
N LYS A 115 12.90 2.54 -6.68
CA LYS A 115 13.82 3.55 -7.21
C LYS A 115 14.20 3.27 -8.66
N LYS A 116 14.60 2.03 -8.98
CA LYS A 116 14.94 1.62 -10.35
C LYS A 116 13.75 1.72 -11.32
N PHE A 117 12.55 1.41 -10.85
CA PHE A 117 11.32 1.58 -11.63
C PHE A 117 11.02 3.06 -11.90
N GLN A 118 11.28 3.94 -10.94
CA GLN A 118 11.13 5.39 -11.11
C GLN A 118 12.15 5.95 -12.09
N GLU A 119 13.42 5.56 -11.98
CA GLU A 119 14.48 5.92 -12.93
C GLU A 119 14.09 5.50 -14.36
N ARG A 120 13.60 4.26 -14.53
CA ARG A 120 13.13 3.77 -15.83
C ARG A 120 11.90 4.52 -16.35
N ARG A 121 10.97 4.93 -15.47
CA ARG A 121 9.80 5.75 -15.83
C ARG A 121 10.23 7.11 -16.37
N ILE A 122 11.13 7.79 -15.66
CA ILE A 122 11.67 9.08 -16.06
C ILE A 122 12.38 8.95 -17.42
N ALA A 123 13.21 7.91 -17.61
CA ALA A 123 13.92 7.70 -18.86
C ALA A 123 13.00 7.46 -20.08
N ILE A 124 11.83 6.83 -19.88
CA ILE A 124 10.90 6.52 -20.99
C ILE A 124 9.93 7.68 -21.25
N LYS A 125 9.48 8.37 -20.21
CA LYS A 125 8.39 9.35 -20.32
C LYS A 125 8.83 10.81 -20.17
N GLY A 126 10.03 11.06 -19.66
CA GLY A 126 10.55 12.40 -19.41
C GLY A 126 10.03 13.08 -18.14
N TYR A 127 9.16 12.44 -17.35
CA TYR A 127 8.62 13.04 -16.12
C TYR A 127 8.67 12.11 -14.88
N ARG A 128 8.73 12.73 -13.70
CA ARG A 128 8.72 12.06 -12.40
C ARG A 128 7.30 12.05 -11.83
N ILE A 129 6.77 10.88 -11.49
CA ILE A 129 5.55 10.79 -10.68
C ILE A 129 5.92 11.11 -9.23
N VAL A 130 5.50 12.27 -8.74
CA VAL A 130 5.58 12.67 -7.33
C VAL A 130 4.21 12.42 -6.70
N ARG A 131 4.16 11.87 -5.49
CA ARG A 131 2.94 11.93 -4.69
C ARG A 131 2.91 13.32 -4.07
N GLU A 132 2.09 14.20 -4.61
CA GLU A 132 1.82 15.49 -4.00
C GLU A 132 1.11 15.21 -2.68
N THR A 133 1.77 15.53 -1.56
CA THR A 133 1.11 15.52 -0.25
C THR A 133 0.16 16.70 -0.24
N PHE A 134 -1.10 16.47 -0.60
CA PHE A 134 -2.16 17.44 -0.37
C PHE A 134 -2.17 17.74 1.13
N ASN A 135 -1.64 18.90 1.53
CA ASN A 135 -1.66 19.39 2.90
C ASN A 135 -2.91 20.29 2.98
N PRO A 136 -4.04 19.83 3.55
CA PRO A 136 -5.31 20.58 3.47
C PRO A 136 -5.33 21.88 4.30
N LYS A 137 -4.21 22.23 4.94
CA LYS A 137 -4.15 23.24 6.01
C LYS A 137 -3.73 24.65 5.58
N GLU A 138 -3.50 24.92 4.29
CA GLU A 138 -3.07 26.27 3.85
C GLU A 138 -4.14 27.06 3.10
N ASN A 139 -5.40 26.60 3.09
CA ASN A 139 -6.52 27.43 2.63
C ASN A 139 -7.29 28.01 3.83
N THR A 140 -6.60 28.80 4.66
CA THR A 140 -7.29 29.74 5.55
C THR A 140 -7.55 30.99 4.74
N PHE A 141 -8.69 30.99 4.04
CA PHE A 141 -9.28 32.19 3.48
C PHE A 141 -9.46 33.18 4.64
N SER A 142 -8.64 34.23 4.67
CA SER A 142 -8.71 35.30 5.65
C SER A 142 -10.04 36.02 5.48
N TYR A 143 -10.99 35.76 6.39
CA TYR A 143 -12.10 36.66 6.60
C TYR A 143 -11.54 37.90 7.29
N SER A 144 -11.63 39.04 6.62
CA SER A 144 -11.47 40.35 7.26
C SER A 144 -12.60 40.48 8.28
N GLU A 145 -12.22 40.52 9.55
CA GLU A 145 -13.10 40.80 10.67
C GLU A 145 -13.60 42.26 10.54
N PRO A 146 -14.91 42.55 10.66
CA PRO A 146 -15.42 43.92 10.61
C PRO A 146 -14.96 44.72 11.83
N ASP A 147 -14.56 45.97 11.59
CA ASP A 147 -14.08 46.92 12.58
C ASP A 147 -15.00 47.03 13.81
N GLU A 148 -14.41 46.90 14.99
CA GLU A 148 -15.00 47.25 16.27
C GLU A 148 -15.16 48.78 16.35
N GLU A 149 -16.39 49.28 16.46
CA GLU A 149 -16.65 50.60 17.01
C GLU A 149 -16.90 50.51 18.52
N GLU A 150 -16.05 51.25 19.20
CA GLU A 150 -15.80 51.43 20.62
C GLU A 150 -16.92 52.21 21.32
N GLN A 151 -17.44 51.73 22.46
CA GLN A 151 -18.02 52.59 23.49
C GLN A 151 -17.55 52.17 24.90
N ASN A 152 -16.52 52.89 25.28
CA ASN A 152 -15.99 53.29 26.59
C ASN A 152 -16.67 52.86 27.92
N GLU A 153 -15.77 52.48 28.82
CA GLU A 153 -15.64 52.95 30.21
C GLU A 153 -16.89 53.06 31.11
N ASN A 154 -16.95 52.21 32.15
CA ASN A 154 -16.86 52.76 33.51
C ASN A 154 -16.28 51.76 34.52
N ILE A 155 -15.18 52.17 35.13
CA ILE A 155 -14.50 51.57 36.28
C ILE A 155 -15.26 51.99 37.55
N LYS A 156 -15.55 51.08 38.49
CA LYS A 156 -15.03 51.13 39.89
C LYS A 156 -15.70 50.07 40.79
N GLN A 157 -14.87 49.29 41.48
CA GLN A 157 -15.21 48.59 42.71
C GLN A 157 -15.06 49.55 43.91
N GLU A 158 -16.08 49.60 44.78
CA GLU A 158 -16.13 50.00 46.21
C GLU A 158 -17.63 50.15 46.51
N SER A 159 -18.23 49.74 47.63
CA SER A 159 -17.77 49.39 48.97
C SER A 159 -18.85 48.53 49.65
N ILE A 160 -18.42 47.80 50.67
CA ILE A 160 -19.25 47.15 51.71
C ILE A 160 -19.93 48.24 52.54
N GLU A 161 -21.19 48.08 52.93
CA GLU A 161 -21.71 48.46 54.26
C GLU A 161 -23.08 47.83 54.54
N GLU A 162 -23.24 47.41 55.80
CA GLU A 162 -24.39 46.80 56.47
C GLU A 162 -25.53 47.81 56.68
N ASP A 163 -26.79 47.38 56.78
CA ASP A 163 -27.60 47.57 58.00
C ASP A 163 -28.97 46.86 57.92
N SER A 164 -29.35 46.28 59.08
CA SER A 164 -30.68 45.92 59.63
C SER A 164 -31.56 44.85 58.98
#